data_AF-A0A944D7P0-F1
#
_entry.id   AF-A0A944D7P0-F1
#
_cell.length_a   1.000
_cell.length_b   1.000
_cell.length_c   1.000
_cell.angle_alpha   90.00
_cell.angle_beta   90.00
_cell.angle_gamma   90.00
#
_symmetry.space_group_name_H-M   'P 1'
#
loop_
_entity.id
_entity.type
_entity.pdbx_description
1 polymer ?
#
loop_
_entity_poly.entity_id
_entity_poly.type
_entity_poly.pdbx_seq_one_letter_code
_entity_poly.pdbx_strand_id
1 'polypeptide(L)'
;MVGRRALREGAWYVRVWRSPLFIVVGLALVGIIAFSVVREGLRRLELQHEIDKLNAEVIRLESRNGDLKSVIALLNTANEQAKQARTKLGVQSPGEQVIIFSDVEDSPGVVLPDSDTKEYIPIRDYQPNPQKWFRYFWNNYTQP
;
A
#
# COMPACT_ATOMS: atom_id res chain seq x y z
N MET A 1 0.03 16.07 -99.51
CA MET A 1 -1.01 15.50 -98.63
C MET A 1 -0.37 14.43 -97.76
N VAL A 2 -0.07 14.71 -96.49
CA VAL A 2 0.39 13.70 -95.53
C VAL A 2 -0.33 13.94 -94.21
N GLY A 3 -0.97 12.89 -93.71
CA GLY A 3 -2.02 12.96 -92.70
C GLY A 3 -1.52 13.33 -91.31
N ARG A 4 -2.24 14.25 -90.69
CA ARG A 4 -2.20 14.48 -89.23
C ARG A 4 -2.98 13.37 -88.54
N ARG A 5 -2.29 12.30 -88.13
CA ARG A 5 -2.80 11.34 -87.13
C ARG A 5 -1.73 11.17 -86.06
N ALA A 6 -1.71 12.09 -85.12
CA ALA A 6 -0.90 11.96 -83.92
C ALA A 6 -1.78 12.28 -82.71
N LEU A 7 -1.63 11.43 -81.69
CA LEU A 7 -1.96 11.65 -80.28
C LEU A 7 -3.44 11.45 -79.87
N ARG A 8 -3.85 10.19 -79.76
CA ARG A 8 -5.02 9.79 -78.94
C ARG A 8 -4.68 8.74 -77.88
N GLU A 9 -3.41 8.69 -77.47
CA GLU A 9 -2.89 7.76 -76.47
C GLU A 9 -2.54 8.56 -75.22
N GLY A 10 -3.41 8.52 -74.21
CA GLY A 10 -3.18 9.24 -72.94
C GLY A 10 -4.43 9.50 -72.11
N ALA A 11 -5.64 9.28 -72.64
CA ALA A 11 -6.88 9.63 -71.94
C ALA A 11 -7.59 8.46 -71.23
N TRP A 12 -7.05 7.23 -71.29
CA TRP A 12 -7.73 6.05 -70.74
C TRP A 12 -7.72 6.03 -69.20
N TYR A 13 -6.61 6.43 -68.57
CA TYR A 13 -6.50 6.56 -67.12
C TYR A 13 -7.49 7.59 -66.54
N VAL A 14 -7.70 8.69 -67.24
CA VAL A 14 -8.61 9.77 -66.81
C VAL A 14 -10.08 9.31 -66.83
N ARG A 15 -10.41 8.38 -67.73
CA ARG A 15 -11.75 7.76 -67.81
C ARG A 15 -11.98 6.77 -66.67
N VAL A 16 -10.95 6.03 -66.25
CA VAL A 16 -11.00 5.13 -65.09
C VAL A 16 -11.12 5.94 -63.80
N TRP A 17 -10.36 7.02 -63.66
CA TRP A 17 -10.38 7.91 -62.48
C TRP A 17 -11.71 8.67 -62.30
N ARG A 18 -12.43 8.99 -63.39
CA ARG A 18 -13.76 9.61 -63.32
C ARG A 18 -14.91 8.62 -63.12
N SER A 19 -14.64 7.32 -63.07
CA SER A 19 -15.70 6.33 -62.84
C SER A 19 -16.14 6.33 -61.37
N PRO A 20 -17.46 6.27 -61.08
CA PRO A 20 -17.95 6.23 -59.70
C PRO A 20 -17.46 4.98 -58.95
N LEU A 21 -17.21 3.89 -59.67
CA LEU A 21 -16.64 2.65 -59.10
C LEU A 21 -15.22 2.86 -58.58
N PHE A 22 -14.37 3.61 -59.29
CA PHE A 22 -13.01 3.89 -58.84
C PHE A 22 -13.01 4.73 -57.55
N ILE A 23 -13.92 5.70 -57.45
CA ILE A 23 -14.09 6.52 -56.24
C ILE A 23 -14.55 5.66 -55.06
N VAL A 24 -15.54 4.77 -55.26
CA VAL A 24 -16.06 3.89 -54.21
C VAL A 24 -14.97 2.91 -53.73
N VAL A 25 -14.22 2.30 -54.64
CA VAL A 25 -13.11 1.39 -54.28
C VAL A 25 -11.98 2.13 -53.58
N GLY A 26 -11.63 3.33 -54.06
CA GLY A 26 -10.63 4.18 -53.41
C GLY A 26 -11.05 4.57 -52.00
N LEU A 27 -12.31 4.98 -51.82
CA LEU A 27 -12.86 5.33 -50.51
C LEU A 27 -12.90 4.13 -49.56
N ALA A 28 -13.25 2.94 -50.07
CA ALA A 28 -13.22 1.71 -49.28
C ALA A 28 -11.80 1.37 -48.83
N LEU A 29 -10.80 1.50 -49.72
CA LEU A 29 -9.38 1.30 -49.38
C LEU A 29 -8.91 2.27 -48.30
N VAL A 30 -9.22 3.56 -48.45
CA VAL A 30 -8.90 4.59 -47.44
C VAL A 30 -9.60 4.28 -46.12
N GLY A 31 -10.86 3.85 -46.15
CA GLY A 31 -11.62 3.45 -44.97
C GLY A 31 -10.99 2.28 -44.22
N ILE A 32 -10.53 1.24 -44.94
CA ILE A 32 -9.83 0.09 -44.35
C ILE A 32 -8.52 0.53 -43.67
N ILE A 33 -7.73 1.36 -44.35
CA ILE A 33 -6.46 1.86 -43.80
C ILE A 33 -6.74 2.72 -42.56
N ALA A 34 -7.69 3.65 -42.65
CA ALA A 34 -8.07 4.51 -41.53
C ALA A 34 -8.55 3.69 -40.33
N PHE A 35 -9.39 2.68 -40.55
CA PHE A 35 -9.86 1.78 -39.49
C PHE A 35 -8.71 1.03 -38.81
N SER A 36 -7.75 0.53 -39.58
CA SER A 36 -6.57 -0.15 -39.07
C SER A 36 -5.71 0.77 -38.19
N VAL A 37 -5.46 1.99 -38.66
CA VAL A 37 -4.66 2.99 -37.94
C VAL A 37 -5.34 3.41 -36.64
N VAL A 38 -6.66 3.66 -36.66
CA VAL A 38 -7.41 4.05 -35.46
C VAL A 38 -7.39 2.93 -34.42
N ARG A 39 -7.64 1.68 -34.83
CA ARG A 39 -7.62 0.53 -33.92
C ARG A 39 -6.25 0.34 -33.26
N GLU A 40 -5.18 0.45 -34.03
CA GLU A 40 -3.81 0.30 -33.51
C GLU A 40 -3.39 1.50 -32.64
N GLY A 41 -3.82 2.72 -32.99
CA GLY A 41 -3.57 3.93 -32.19
C GLY A 41 -4.21 3.85 -30.80
N LEU A 42 -5.46 3.40 -30.72
CA LEU A 42 -6.16 3.20 -29.44
C LEU A 42 -5.45 2.17 -28.55
N ARG A 43 -5.00 1.05 -29.16
CA ARG A 43 -4.26 0.00 -28.43
C ARG A 43 -2.93 0.50 -27.87
N ARG A 44 -2.24 1.38 -28.60
CA ARG A 44 -0.97 1.99 -28.14
C ARG A 44 -1.17 2.92 -26.94
N LEU A 45 -2.26 3.68 -26.92
CA LEU A 45 -2.58 4.57 -25.79
C LEU A 45 -2.91 3.78 -24.52
N GLU A 46 -3.62 2.66 -24.65
CA GLU A 46 -3.92 1.77 -23.52
C GLU A 46 -2.65 1.13 -22.95
N LEU A 47 -1.76 0.63 -23.80
CA LEU A 47 -0.45 0.11 -23.39
C LEU A 47 0.41 1.16 -22.68
N GLN A 48 0.44 2.41 -23.20
CA GLN A 48 1.21 3.48 -22.58
C GLN A 48 0.67 3.83 -21.19
N HIS A 49 -0.65 3.90 -21.01
CA HIS A 49 -1.25 4.09 -19.70
C HIS A 49 -0.86 3.00 -18.70
N GLU A 50 -0.83 1.75 -19.15
CA GLU A 50 -0.44 0.63 -18.30
C GLU A 50 1.03 0.70 -17.90
N ILE A 51 1.92 1.06 -18.82
CA ILE A 51 3.35 1.31 -18.54
C ILE A 51 3.53 2.46 -17.54
N ASP A 52 2.83 3.57 -17.72
CA ASP A 52 2.92 4.73 -16.82
C ASP A 52 2.42 4.38 -15.42
N LYS A 53 1.33 3.61 -15.33
CA LYS A 53 0.82 3.11 -14.04
C LYS A 53 1.83 2.19 -13.34
N LEU A 54 2.43 1.25 -14.07
CA LEU A 54 3.45 0.35 -13.51
C LEU A 54 4.68 1.14 -13.04
N ASN A 55 5.15 2.10 -13.82
CA ASN A 55 6.28 2.95 -13.44
C ASN A 55 5.98 3.78 -12.18
N ALA A 56 4.78 4.35 -12.08
CA ALA A 56 4.35 5.07 -10.87
C ALA A 56 4.32 4.15 -9.64
N GLU A 57 3.93 2.89 -9.80
CA GLU A 57 3.93 1.92 -8.71
C GLU A 57 5.35 1.52 -8.27
N VAL A 58 6.28 1.37 -9.21
CA VAL A 58 7.72 1.16 -8.92
C VAL A 58 8.28 2.33 -8.10
N ILE A 59 8.06 3.57 -8.52
CA ILE A 59 8.53 4.76 -7.80
C ILE A 59 7.95 4.79 -6.37
N ARG A 60 6.67 4.48 -6.21
CA ARG A 60 6.03 4.41 -4.88
C ARG A 60 6.66 3.34 -3.99
N LEU A 61 6.98 2.17 -4.55
CA LEU A 61 7.61 1.07 -3.83
C LEU A 61 9.05 1.41 -3.43
N GLU A 62 9.81 2.05 -4.30
CA GLU A 62 11.17 2.52 -3.99
C GLU A 62 11.17 3.55 -2.87
N SER A 63 10.26 4.52 -2.91
CA SER A 63 10.08 5.52 -1.84
C SER A 63 9.79 4.83 -0.50
N ARG A 64 8.85 3.88 -0.47
CA ARG A 64 8.54 3.12 0.76
C ARG A 64 9.77 2.36 1.25
N ASN A 65 10.52 1.71 0.36
CA ASN A 65 11.73 1.00 0.76
C ASN A 65 12.76 1.94 1.40
N GLY A 66 12.91 3.15 0.86
CA GLY A 66 13.72 4.21 1.46
C GLY A 66 13.25 4.61 2.86
N ASP A 67 11.95 4.83 3.04
CA ASP A 67 11.37 5.16 4.35
C ASP A 67 11.62 4.05 5.36
N LEU A 68 11.39 2.79 4.99
CA LEU A 68 11.63 1.63 5.86
C LEU A 68 13.11 1.52 6.25
N LYS A 69 14.03 1.75 5.31
CA LYS A 69 15.48 1.77 5.60
C LYS A 69 15.85 2.87 6.60
N SER A 70 15.23 4.05 6.50
CA SER A 70 15.50 5.15 7.43
C SER A 70 15.03 4.81 8.85
N VAL A 71 13.85 4.18 8.98
CA VAL A 71 13.33 3.69 10.27
C VAL A 71 14.24 2.62 10.86
N ILE A 72 14.70 1.66 10.06
CA ILE A 72 15.64 0.62 10.51
C ILE A 72 16.96 1.25 11.00
N ALA A 73 17.49 2.24 10.27
CA ALA A 73 18.71 2.93 10.66
C ALA A 73 18.56 3.68 11.99
N LEU A 74 17.41 4.34 12.20
CA LEU A 74 17.09 5.03 13.45
C LEU A 74 17.04 4.05 14.63
N LEU A 75 16.31 2.94 14.46
CA LEU A 75 16.17 1.91 15.48
C LEU A 75 17.51 1.27 15.84
N ASN A 76 18.34 0.93 14.84
CA ASN A 76 19.67 0.39 15.08
C ASN A 76 20.54 1.39 15.87
N THR A 77 20.51 2.67 15.50
CA THR A 77 21.30 3.70 16.21
C THR A 77 20.87 3.83 17.68
N ALA A 78 19.56 3.85 17.95
CA ALA A 78 19.04 3.91 19.32
C ALA A 78 19.39 2.64 20.13
N ASN A 79 19.35 1.47 19.50
CA ASN A 79 19.65 0.21 20.16
C ASN A 79 21.14 0.08 20.51
N GLU A 80 22.03 0.52 19.62
CA GLU A 80 23.47 0.56 19.90
C GLU A 80 23.79 1.57 21.01
N GLN A 81 23.11 2.72 21.06
CA GLN A 81 23.26 3.68 22.17
C GLN A 81 22.82 3.06 23.50
N ALA A 82 21.68 2.37 23.54
CA ALA A 82 21.19 1.70 24.74
C ALA A 82 22.14 0.57 25.20
N LYS A 83 22.67 -0.21 24.26
CA LYS A 83 23.66 -1.26 24.54
C LYS A 83 24.95 -0.68 25.11
N GLN A 84 25.48 0.37 24.51
CA GLN A 84 26.69 1.04 25.01
C GLN A 84 26.46 1.68 26.39
N ALA A 85 25.29 2.26 26.66
CA ALA A 85 24.94 2.79 27.97
C ALA A 85 24.92 1.69 29.04
N ARG A 86 24.29 0.54 28.76
CA ARG A 86 24.27 -0.63 29.66
C ARG A 86 25.67 -1.18 29.92
N THR A 87 26.51 -1.30 28.90
CA THR A 87 27.88 -1.81 29.04
C THR A 87 28.81 -0.83 29.75
N LYS A 88 28.70 0.48 29.48
CA LYS A 88 29.61 1.49 30.05
C LYS A 88 29.21 1.94 31.45
N LEU A 89 27.92 1.96 31.75
CA LEU A 89 27.44 2.46 33.03
C LEU A 89 27.03 1.33 33.99
N GLY A 90 26.77 0.11 33.50
CA GLY A 90 26.16 -0.93 34.34
C GLY A 90 24.75 -0.55 34.83
N VAL A 91 24.10 0.41 34.16
CA VAL A 91 22.92 1.14 34.65
C VAL A 91 21.62 0.62 34.02
N GLN A 92 20.67 0.33 34.90
CA GLN A 92 19.24 0.18 34.65
C GLN A 92 18.61 1.46 34.11
N SER A 93 17.48 1.33 33.42
CA SER A 93 16.82 2.46 32.73
C SER A 93 16.52 3.62 33.68
N PRO A 94 16.60 4.90 33.24
CA PRO A 94 16.17 6.04 34.05
C PRO A 94 14.67 5.89 34.39
N GLY A 95 14.36 5.60 35.66
CA GLY A 95 12.99 5.35 36.14
C GLY A 95 12.77 3.98 36.78
N GLU A 96 13.78 3.09 36.80
CA GLU A 96 13.67 1.80 37.49
C GLU A 96 14.16 1.93 38.95
N GLN A 97 13.25 1.71 39.91
CA GLN A 97 13.55 1.76 41.34
C GLN A 97 13.88 0.33 41.80
N VAL A 98 15.17 0.04 42.02
CA VAL A 98 15.57 -1.25 42.61
C VAL A 98 15.36 -1.18 44.11
N ILE A 99 14.34 -1.90 44.57
CA ILE A 99 14.15 -2.19 45.97
C ILE A 99 14.92 -3.47 46.27
N ILE A 100 16.13 -3.31 46.81
CA ILE A 100 16.87 -4.43 47.41
C ILE A 100 16.25 -4.64 48.80
N PHE A 101 15.49 -5.72 48.97
CA PHE A 101 15.09 -6.16 50.29
C PHE A 101 16.34 -6.76 50.96
N SER A 102 17.01 -5.96 51.79
CA SER A 102 17.84 -6.54 52.85
C SER A 102 16.91 -7.29 53.78
N ASP A 103 17.28 -8.52 54.09
CA ASP A 103 16.58 -9.42 55.00
C ASP A 103 16.40 -8.69 56.35
N VAL A 104 15.22 -8.07 56.53
CA VAL A 104 14.80 -7.55 57.82
C VAL A 104 13.93 -8.65 58.39
N GLU A 105 14.58 -9.50 59.18
CA GLU A 105 13.94 -10.27 60.23
C GLU A 105 13.11 -9.32 61.09
N ASP A 106 11.84 -9.16 60.75
CA ASP A 106 10.69 -8.89 61.64
C ASP A 106 9.53 -8.34 60.81
N SER A 107 8.81 -9.25 60.15
CA SER A 107 7.45 -9.00 59.68
C SER A 107 6.62 -10.24 60.07
N PRO A 108 5.46 -10.08 60.73
CA PRO A 108 4.66 -11.21 61.18
C PRO A 108 4.31 -12.08 59.96
N GLY A 109 4.77 -13.33 60.01
CA GLY A 109 4.85 -14.23 58.87
C GLY A 109 3.58 -14.26 58.03
N VAL A 110 3.73 -13.90 56.75
CA VAL A 110 2.78 -14.30 55.71
C VAL A 110 2.99 -15.79 55.50
N VAL A 111 2.15 -16.58 56.17
CA VAL A 111 2.00 -18.01 55.87
C VAL A 111 1.40 -18.08 54.47
N LEU A 112 2.20 -18.52 53.50
CA LEU A 112 1.69 -18.97 52.22
C LEU A 112 0.85 -20.22 52.52
N PRO A 113 -0.43 -20.28 52.12
CA PRO A 113 -1.23 -21.47 52.38
C PRO A 113 -0.62 -22.64 51.62
N ASP A 114 -0.24 -23.68 52.36
CA ASP A 114 0.08 -24.99 51.81
C ASP A 114 -1.07 -25.41 50.88
N SER A 115 -0.69 -25.90 49.70
CA SER A 115 -1.55 -26.24 48.56
C SER A 115 -2.65 -27.28 48.82
N ASP A 116 -2.84 -27.73 50.07
CA ASP A 116 -3.88 -28.66 50.49
C ASP A 116 -4.97 -28.05 51.39
N THR A 117 -4.90 -26.74 51.70
CA THR A 117 -6.02 -26.05 52.36
C THR A 117 -6.86 -25.32 51.33
N LYS A 118 -8.04 -25.88 50.99
CA LYS A 118 -9.06 -25.15 50.21
C LYS A 118 -9.65 -24.03 51.06
N GLU A 119 -8.93 -22.93 51.15
CA GLU A 119 -9.44 -21.70 51.74
C GLU A 119 -10.57 -21.18 50.83
N TYR A 120 -11.79 -21.16 51.37
CA TYR A 120 -12.96 -20.66 50.66
C TYR A 120 -12.79 -19.17 50.42
N ILE A 121 -12.38 -18.81 49.22
CA ILE A 121 -12.43 -17.43 48.73
C ILE A 121 -13.94 -17.11 48.60
N PRO A 122 -14.50 -16.16 49.38
CA PRO A 122 -15.88 -15.75 49.14
C PRO A 122 -15.97 -15.26 47.70
N ILE A 123 -16.89 -15.84 46.94
CA ILE A 123 -17.14 -15.47 45.55
C ILE A 123 -17.53 -13.99 45.57
N ARG A 124 -16.58 -13.10 45.33
CA ARG A 124 -16.87 -11.72 44.96
C ARG A 124 -17.77 -11.79 43.75
N ASP A 125 -18.95 -11.19 43.84
CA ASP A 125 -19.95 -11.14 42.78
C ASP A 125 -19.27 -11.08 41.41
N TYR A 126 -19.32 -12.19 40.70
CA TYR A 126 -18.68 -12.30 39.40
C TYR A 126 -19.47 -11.42 38.43
N GLN A 127 -19.04 -10.16 38.30
CA GLN A 127 -19.58 -9.27 37.29
C GLN A 127 -18.84 -9.55 35.98
N PRO A 128 -19.53 -9.99 34.92
CA PRO A 128 -18.93 -10.17 33.61
C PRO A 128 -18.36 -8.84 33.09
N ASN A 129 -17.23 -8.92 32.40
CA ASN A 129 -16.48 -7.74 31.96
C ASN A 129 -17.32 -6.67 31.23
N PRO A 130 -18.29 -7.01 30.35
CA PRO A 130 -19.14 -6.01 29.71
C PRO A 130 -19.89 -5.10 30.69
N GLN A 131 -20.35 -5.63 31.82
CA GLN A 131 -21.07 -4.82 32.83
C GLN A 131 -20.14 -3.84 33.55
N LYS A 132 -18.87 -4.21 33.74
CA LYS A 132 -17.85 -3.31 34.32
C LYS A 132 -17.59 -2.13 33.39
N TRP A 133 -17.43 -2.38 32.09
CA TRP A 133 -17.25 -1.34 31.08
C TRP A 133 -18.47 -0.43 30.97
N PHE A 134 -19.67 -1.01 30.95
CA PHE A 134 -20.89 -0.23 30.88
C PHE A 134 -21.04 0.72 32.08
N ARG A 135 -20.79 0.23 33.31
CA ARG A 135 -20.79 1.09 34.50
C ARG A 135 -19.73 2.18 34.42
N TYR A 136 -18.51 1.85 33.98
CA TYR A 136 -17.43 2.83 33.87
C TYR A 136 -17.78 3.99 32.92
N PHE A 137 -18.41 3.70 31.79
CA PHE A 137 -18.71 4.71 30.78
C PHE A 137 -20.05 5.44 30.99
N TRP A 138 -21.05 4.78 31.57
CA TRP A 138 -22.41 5.34 31.68
C TRP A 138 -22.84 5.72 33.10
N ASN A 139 -22.19 5.23 34.15
CA ASN A 139 -22.53 5.60 35.54
C ASN A 139 -21.96 6.96 35.97
N ASN A 140 -21.19 7.63 35.10
CA ASN A 140 -20.59 8.96 35.35
C ASN A 140 -21.47 10.13 34.86
N TYR A 141 -22.69 9.87 34.35
CA TYR A 141 -23.58 10.93 33.83
C TYR A 141 -24.78 11.27 34.73
N THR A 142 -24.77 10.83 35.99
CA THR A 142 -25.80 11.20 36.95
C THR A 142 -25.18 11.54 38.30
N GLN A 143 -24.69 12.78 38.41
CA GLN A 143 -24.77 13.55 39.65
C GLN A 143 -25.48 14.88 39.31
N PRO A 144 -26.56 15.27 40.03
CA PRO A 144 -26.85 16.69 40.22
C PRO A 144 -25.79 17.37 41.08
#